data_AF-A0A1Q9DFD6-F1
#
_entry.id   AF-A0A1Q9DFD6-F1
#
_cell.length_a   1.000
_cell.length_b   1.000
_cell.length_c   1.000
_cell.angle_alpha   90.00
_cell.angle_beta   90.00
_cell.angle_gamma   90.00
#
_symmetry.space_group_name_H-M   'P 1'
#
loop_
_entity.id
_entity.type
_entity.pdbx_description
1 polymer ?
#
loop_
_entity_poly.entity_id
_entity_poly.type
_entity_poly.pdbx_seq_one_letter_code
_entity_poly.pdbx_strand_id
1 'polypeptide(L)'
;MDSRLCYRSPRFTERPAKRPKPPGASLQLGDLEAALSAASDAQELFREVSDQRAEASAAHLVARIHFLRQDYSAARLAADTARALLRQTCELGREAGMLLLSSQAGSLELAAGSQPGGGKAARSFFEGRGRQKVLATSKEAVALSKRLSSNHLVAVSRLGEARAKVSNGLLDEASQDLEEVLPTFEGEGDQRALGATKLLQANISILRGMPEVAIAKEDVGTCAKRSLFCLGGLGVSPDRQQPRAGPGAGPGRQDEPGGAAGEGGRPTPGTGAVAPKPAQIDKMALALPERVKYTLTELVAEAIGQEGMEEDRTLMETGMTSIASIMLRDKIQAEFPEIPEMDLTFVFDYPTIREMTGFVLTQLPNDA
;
A
#
# COMPACT_ATOMS: atom_id res chain seq x y z
N MET A 1 24.03 24.32 -56.87
CA MET A 1 22.96 25.25 -56.47
C MET A 1 21.67 24.47 -56.40
N ASP A 2 21.12 24.45 -55.18
CA ASP A 2 19.74 24.19 -54.72
C ASP A 2 18.78 23.29 -55.51
N SER A 3 18.30 22.17 -54.94
CA SER A 3 17.32 22.03 -53.82
C SER A 3 15.87 22.24 -54.28
N ARG A 4 15.11 21.13 -54.37
CA ARG A 4 13.69 20.96 -53.95
C ARG A 4 13.14 19.62 -54.48
N LEU A 5 13.33 18.55 -53.70
CA LEU A 5 12.52 17.33 -53.80
C LEU A 5 11.58 17.32 -52.60
N CYS A 6 10.31 17.64 -52.83
CA CYS A 6 9.23 17.52 -51.86
C CYS A 6 8.93 16.04 -51.61
N TYR A 7 9.38 15.52 -50.46
CA TYR A 7 8.96 14.20 -49.98
C TYR A 7 7.61 14.34 -49.27
N ARG A 8 6.57 13.76 -49.87
CA ARG A 8 5.19 13.75 -49.36
C ARG A 8 5.05 12.54 -48.43
N SER A 9 5.01 12.77 -47.12
CA SER A 9 4.88 11.71 -46.11
C SER A 9 3.47 11.09 -46.09
N PRO A 10 3.34 9.75 -45.92
CA PRO A 10 2.06 9.06 -45.86
C PRO A 10 1.35 9.32 -44.52
N ARG A 11 0.06 9.67 -44.58
CA ARG A 11 -0.82 9.84 -43.41
C ARG A 11 -1.09 8.48 -42.77
N PHE A 12 -0.46 8.20 -41.63
CA PHE A 12 -0.85 7.13 -40.72
C PHE A 12 -2.16 7.53 -40.03
N THR A 13 -3.27 6.89 -40.41
CA THR A 13 -4.53 6.95 -39.67
C THR A 13 -4.45 5.94 -38.52
N GLU A 14 -3.90 6.36 -37.38
CA GLU A 14 -3.95 5.55 -36.16
C GLU A 14 -5.41 5.50 -35.65
N ARG A 15 -5.96 4.28 -35.61
CA ARG A 15 -7.19 4.00 -34.84
C ARG A 15 -6.91 4.32 -33.38
N PRO A 16 -7.83 4.93 -32.62
CA PRO A 16 -7.62 5.18 -31.21
C PRO A 16 -7.44 3.85 -30.48
N ALA A 17 -6.23 3.59 -29.97
CA ALA A 17 -5.93 2.45 -29.14
C ALA A 17 -6.91 2.46 -27.95
N LYS A 18 -7.64 1.35 -27.76
CA LYS A 18 -8.48 1.13 -26.58
C LYS A 18 -7.63 1.38 -25.34
N ARG A 19 -8.05 2.32 -24.49
CA ARG A 19 -7.39 2.57 -23.20
C ARG A 19 -7.23 1.25 -22.45
N PRO A 20 -6.03 0.89 -21.99
CA PRO A 20 -5.87 -0.29 -21.14
C PRO A 20 -6.71 -0.09 -19.88
N LYS A 21 -7.51 -1.10 -19.52
CA LYS A 21 -8.23 -1.12 -18.25
C LYS A 21 -7.21 -1.04 -17.12
N PRO A 22 -7.49 -0.33 -16.00
CA PRO A 22 -6.57 -0.31 -14.87
C PRO A 22 -6.35 -1.76 -14.40
N PRO A 23 -5.09 -2.20 -14.24
CA PRO A 23 -4.82 -3.55 -13.77
C PRO A 23 -5.37 -3.72 -12.35
N GLY A 24 -5.98 -4.88 -12.08
CA GLY A 24 -6.47 -5.23 -10.75
C GLY A 24 -5.31 -5.23 -9.73
N ALA A 25 -5.61 -4.95 -8.46
CA ALA A 25 -4.60 -4.78 -7.40
C ALA A 25 -3.66 -6.00 -7.24
N SER A 26 -4.14 -7.21 -7.54
CA SER A 26 -3.33 -8.44 -7.54
C SER A 26 -2.34 -8.50 -8.72
N LEU A 27 -2.70 -7.95 -9.88
CA LEU A 27 -1.82 -7.88 -11.05
C LEU A 27 -0.69 -6.86 -10.81
N GLN A 28 -1.01 -5.74 -10.17
CA GLN A 28 -0.03 -4.71 -9.83
C GLN A 28 1.03 -5.19 -8.84
N LEU A 29 0.67 -6.04 -7.87
CA LEU A 29 1.63 -6.60 -6.91
C LEU A 29 2.61 -7.58 -7.57
N GLY A 30 2.12 -8.46 -8.45
CA GLY A 30 2.98 -9.38 -9.21
C GLY A 30 3.94 -8.64 -10.15
N ASP A 31 3.47 -7.56 -10.79
CA ASP A 31 4.32 -6.71 -11.64
C ASP A 31 5.41 -6.00 -10.83
N LEU A 32 5.14 -5.64 -9.56
CA LEU A 32 6.13 -5.01 -8.68
C LEU A 32 7.21 -5.98 -8.20
N GLU A 33 6.92 -7.28 -8.04
CA GLU A 33 7.93 -8.29 -7.71
C GLU A 33 8.87 -8.56 -8.88
N ALA A 34 8.32 -8.67 -10.09
CA ALA A 34 9.13 -8.77 -11.30
C ALA A 34 9.99 -7.52 -11.50
N ALA A 35 9.43 -6.33 -11.26
CA ALA A 35 10.18 -5.08 -11.31
C ALA A 35 11.29 -5.01 -10.26
N LEU A 36 11.04 -5.53 -9.05
CA LEU A 36 12.05 -5.60 -7.99
C LEU A 36 13.21 -6.50 -8.40
N SER A 37 12.93 -7.71 -8.89
CA SER A 37 13.96 -8.64 -9.38
C SER A 37 14.80 -7.96 -10.46
N ALA A 38 14.15 -7.40 -11.49
CA ALA A 38 14.86 -6.75 -12.59
C ALA A 38 15.72 -5.54 -12.12
N ALA A 39 15.23 -4.75 -11.16
CA ALA A 39 15.99 -3.63 -10.61
C ALA A 39 17.18 -4.09 -9.75
N SER A 40 17.03 -5.17 -8.98
CA SER A 40 18.10 -5.79 -8.21
C SER A 40 19.15 -6.43 -9.11
N ASP A 41 18.74 -7.19 -10.12
CA ASP A 41 19.63 -7.80 -11.13
C ASP A 41 20.43 -6.71 -11.86
N ALA A 42 19.77 -5.61 -12.25
CA ALA A 42 20.45 -4.47 -12.87
C ALA A 42 21.46 -3.82 -11.92
N GLN A 43 21.14 -3.68 -10.63
CA GLN A 43 22.07 -3.15 -9.64
C GLN A 43 23.31 -4.03 -9.51
N GLU A 44 23.17 -5.35 -9.49
CA GLU A 44 24.29 -6.30 -9.43
C GLU A 44 25.16 -6.22 -10.68
N LEU A 45 24.55 -6.19 -11.87
CA LEU A 45 25.29 -6.02 -13.13
C LEU A 45 26.08 -4.71 -13.17
N PHE A 46 25.49 -3.60 -12.73
CA PHE A 46 26.22 -2.32 -12.67
C PHE A 46 27.34 -2.32 -11.63
N ARG A 47 27.19 -3.07 -10.54
CA ARG A 47 28.25 -3.28 -9.56
C ARG A 47 29.41 -4.07 -10.17
N GLU A 48 29.14 -5.13 -10.92
CA GLU A 48 30.16 -5.92 -11.62
C GLU A 48 30.93 -5.10 -12.66
N VAL A 49 30.21 -4.27 -13.41
CA VAL A 49 30.79 -3.34 -14.41
C VAL A 49 31.46 -2.13 -13.74
N SER A 50 31.37 -2.00 -12.41
CA SER A 50 31.88 -0.87 -11.61
C SER A 50 31.33 0.51 -12.03
N ASP A 51 30.12 0.54 -12.60
CA ASP A 51 29.40 1.79 -12.90
C ASP A 51 28.60 2.24 -11.69
N GLN A 52 29.23 3.05 -10.84
CA GLN A 52 28.63 3.54 -9.59
C GLN A 52 27.41 4.45 -9.81
N ARG A 53 27.33 5.17 -10.94
CA ARG A 53 26.19 6.07 -11.23
C ARG A 53 24.97 5.27 -11.64
N ALA A 54 25.17 4.27 -12.48
CA ALA A 54 24.11 3.35 -12.87
C ALA A 54 23.68 2.47 -11.68
N GLU A 55 24.61 1.99 -10.86
CA GLU A 55 24.31 1.27 -9.62
C GLU A 55 23.45 2.11 -8.68
N ALA A 56 23.81 3.38 -8.46
CA ALA A 56 23.02 4.28 -7.62
C ALA A 56 21.62 4.55 -8.19
N SER A 57 21.49 4.59 -9.51
CA SER A 57 20.19 4.76 -10.19
C SER A 57 19.31 3.52 -10.05
N ALA A 58 19.89 2.33 -10.16
CA ALA A 58 19.19 1.06 -9.90
C ALA A 58 18.78 0.95 -8.41
N ALA A 59 19.67 1.31 -7.49
CA ALA A 59 19.38 1.34 -6.05
C ALA A 59 18.23 2.32 -5.69
N HIS A 60 18.15 3.46 -6.38
CA HIS A 60 17.01 4.39 -6.26
C HIS A 60 15.70 3.69 -6.65
N LEU A 61 15.68 2.96 -7.77
CA LEU A 61 14.49 2.23 -8.23
C LEU A 61 14.08 1.14 -7.25
N VAL A 62 15.03 0.37 -6.72
CA VAL A 62 14.76 -0.64 -5.68
C VAL A 62 14.06 -0.02 -4.47
N ALA A 63 14.56 1.11 -3.96
CA ALA A 63 13.93 1.83 -2.84
C ALA A 63 12.51 2.30 -3.19
N ARG A 64 12.29 2.78 -4.42
CA ARG A 64 10.97 3.23 -4.89
C ARG A 64 9.99 2.07 -5.05
N ILE A 65 10.44 0.91 -5.51
CA ILE A 65 9.60 -0.28 -5.66
C ILE A 65 9.17 -0.81 -4.29
N HIS A 66 10.08 -0.90 -3.31
CA HIS A 66 9.70 -1.24 -1.94
C HIS A 66 8.69 -0.25 -1.35
N PHE A 67 8.84 1.05 -1.66
CA PHE A 67 7.86 2.06 -1.24
C PHE A 67 6.47 1.79 -1.83
N LEU A 68 6.39 1.42 -3.12
CA LEU A 68 5.13 1.10 -3.80
C LEU A 68 4.51 -0.22 -3.32
N ARG A 69 5.35 -1.19 -2.94
CA ARG A 69 4.92 -2.44 -2.27
C ARG A 69 4.41 -2.21 -0.84
N GLN A 70 4.57 -1.00 -0.30
CA GLN A 70 4.23 -0.63 1.08
C GLN A 70 5.11 -1.30 2.14
N ASP A 71 6.24 -1.86 1.74
CA ASP A 71 7.28 -2.39 2.62
C ASP A 71 8.16 -1.22 3.11
N TYR A 72 7.59 -0.35 3.94
CA TYR A 72 8.22 0.94 4.30
C TYR A 72 9.56 0.80 5.03
N SER A 73 9.74 -0.25 5.83
CA SER A 73 11.01 -0.55 6.51
C SER A 73 12.11 -0.88 5.51
N ALA A 74 11.83 -1.76 4.56
CA ALA A 74 12.73 -2.12 3.47
C ALA A 74 13.00 -0.92 2.55
N ALA A 75 11.98 -0.13 2.23
CA ALA A 75 12.11 1.09 1.42
C ALA A 75 13.04 2.12 2.08
N ARG A 76 12.90 2.35 3.40
CA ARG A 76 13.78 3.27 4.14
C ARG A 76 15.22 2.78 4.16
N LEU A 77 15.44 1.49 4.39
CA LEU A 77 16.79 0.90 4.40
C LEU A 77 17.43 0.97 3.01
N ALA A 78 16.69 0.59 1.96
CA ALA A 78 17.14 0.71 0.57
C ALA A 78 17.40 2.18 0.18
N ALA A 79 16.64 3.13 0.74
CA ALA A 79 16.90 4.54 0.51
C ALA A 79 18.19 5.02 1.18
N ASP A 80 18.45 4.56 2.41
CA ASP A 80 19.68 4.88 3.15
C ASP A 80 20.93 4.29 2.43
N THR A 81 20.83 3.08 1.85
CA THR A 81 21.93 2.48 1.06
C THR A 81 22.15 3.18 -0.28
N ALA A 82 21.07 3.48 -1.02
CA ALA A 82 21.16 4.24 -2.28
C ALA A 82 21.75 5.64 -2.06
N ARG A 83 21.40 6.30 -0.95
CA ARG A 83 21.99 7.59 -0.55
C ARG A 83 23.51 7.47 -0.38
N ALA A 84 24.01 6.40 0.24
CA ALA A 84 25.44 6.21 0.45
C ALA A 84 26.21 6.15 -0.88
N LEU A 85 25.65 5.48 -1.91
CA LEU A 85 26.21 5.44 -3.27
C LEU A 85 26.13 6.81 -3.97
N LEU A 86 25.01 7.53 -3.83
CA LEU A 86 24.84 8.87 -4.41
C LEU A 86 25.82 9.89 -3.82
N ARG A 87 26.17 9.73 -2.53
CA ARG A 87 27.17 10.56 -1.88
C ARG A 87 28.58 10.33 -2.43
N GLN A 88 28.91 9.11 -2.83
CA GLN A 88 30.19 8.78 -3.46
C GLN A 88 30.28 9.32 -4.90
N THR A 89 29.16 9.31 -5.62
CA THR A 89 29.06 9.82 -7.00
C THR A 89 28.83 11.34 -7.09
N CYS A 90 28.74 12.03 -5.94
CA CYS A 90 28.51 13.47 -5.80
C CYS A 90 27.19 13.98 -6.42
N GLU A 91 26.18 13.13 -6.53
CA GLU A 91 24.87 13.49 -7.08
C GLU A 91 23.94 14.11 -6.03
N LEU A 92 24.24 15.34 -5.63
CA LEU A 92 23.56 16.05 -4.53
C LEU A 92 22.02 16.15 -4.70
N GLY A 93 21.53 16.36 -5.92
CA GLY A 93 20.09 16.48 -6.19
C GLY A 93 19.34 15.16 -5.96
N ARG A 94 19.92 14.06 -6.42
CA ARG A 94 19.37 12.72 -6.18
C ARG A 94 19.55 12.32 -4.72
N GLU A 95 20.64 12.71 -4.06
CA GLU A 95 20.84 12.51 -2.62
C GLU A 95 19.72 13.17 -1.80
N ALA A 96 19.38 14.44 -2.10
CA ALA A 96 18.26 15.13 -1.47
C ALA A 96 16.93 14.41 -1.73
N GLY A 97 16.70 13.95 -2.96
CA GLY A 97 15.52 13.13 -3.29
C GLY A 97 15.43 11.84 -2.48
N MET A 98 16.55 11.15 -2.27
CA MET A 98 16.61 9.93 -1.46
C MET A 98 16.33 10.17 0.02
N LEU A 99 16.82 11.29 0.56
CA LEU A 99 16.49 11.72 1.92
C LEU A 99 15.00 11.96 2.10
N LEU A 100 14.34 12.58 1.12
CA LEU A 100 12.90 12.79 1.14
C LEU A 100 12.14 11.47 1.09
N LEU A 101 12.57 10.53 0.25
CA LEU A 101 11.99 9.19 0.19
C LEU A 101 12.18 8.43 1.52
N SER A 102 13.37 8.50 2.13
CA SER A 102 13.66 7.88 3.44
C SER A 102 12.81 8.48 4.57
N SER A 103 12.68 9.82 4.61
CA SER A 103 11.84 10.52 5.59
C SER A 103 10.35 10.18 5.40
N GLN A 104 9.88 10.11 4.15
CA GLN A 104 8.52 9.74 3.83
C GLN A 104 8.23 8.28 4.21
N ALA A 105 9.07 7.34 3.79
CA ALA A 105 8.97 5.93 4.16
C ALA A 105 8.97 5.76 5.68
N GLY A 106 9.86 6.45 6.40
CA GLY A 106 9.89 6.43 7.86
C GLY A 106 8.63 7.01 8.50
N SER A 107 8.03 8.05 7.95
CA SER A 107 6.74 8.58 8.44
C SER A 107 5.61 7.55 8.30
N LEU A 108 5.60 6.79 7.20
CA LEU A 108 4.63 5.72 6.97
C LEU A 108 4.90 4.49 7.84
N GLU A 109 6.17 4.16 8.07
CA GLU A 109 6.59 3.12 9.01
C GLU A 109 6.14 3.45 10.44
N LEU A 110 6.23 4.71 10.87
CA LEU A 110 5.71 5.16 12.16
C LEU A 110 4.19 5.02 12.25
N ALA A 111 3.46 5.36 11.19
CA ALA A 111 2.01 5.19 11.15
C ALA A 111 1.61 3.71 11.21
N ALA A 112 2.32 2.84 10.50
CA ALA A 112 2.10 1.39 10.53
C ALA A 112 2.46 0.78 11.90
N GLY A 113 3.52 1.27 12.54
CA GLY A 113 3.96 0.82 13.86
C GLY A 113 3.01 1.18 15.00
N SER A 114 2.23 2.25 14.85
CA SER A 114 1.21 2.67 15.83
C SER A 114 -0.03 1.78 15.87
N GLN A 115 -0.26 0.94 14.84
CA GLN A 115 -1.45 0.10 14.75
C GLN A 115 -1.26 -1.28 15.39
N PRO A 116 -2.27 -1.81 16.12
CA PRO A 116 -2.25 -3.18 16.61
C PRO A 116 -2.34 -4.13 15.40
N GLY A 117 -1.24 -4.82 15.10
CA GLY A 117 -1.09 -5.64 13.88
C GLY A 117 0.09 -5.23 12.99
N GLY A 118 0.70 -4.07 13.22
CA GLY A 118 1.89 -3.64 12.47
C GLY A 118 3.07 -4.60 12.63
N GLY A 119 3.91 -4.72 11.59
CA GLY A 119 5.09 -5.60 11.60
C GLY A 119 6.08 -5.25 12.73
N LYS A 120 6.82 -6.25 13.22
CA LYS A 120 7.75 -6.11 14.37
C LYS A 120 8.74 -4.95 14.18
N ALA A 121 9.27 -4.78 12.98
CA ALA A 121 10.20 -3.69 12.65
C ALA A 121 9.56 -2.30 12.73
N ALA A 122 8.31 -2.15 12.26
CA ALA A 122 7.60 -0.88 12.32
C ALA A 122 7.27 -0.50 13.77
N ARG A 123 6.90 -1.47 14.62
CA ARG A 123 6.66 -1.24 16.05
C ARG A 123 7.93 -0.82 16.78
N SER A 124 9.04 -1.53 16.58
CA SER A 124 10.31 -1.16 17.21
C SER A 124 10.81 0.20 16.75
N PHE A 125 10.56 0.57 15.48
CA PHE A 125 10.86 1.90 14.97
C PHE A 125 10.00 2.99 15.63
N PHE A 126 8.71 2.72 15.84
CA PHE A 126 7.77 3.61 16.50
C PHE A 126 8.06 3.82 17.99
N GLU A 127 8.34 2.74 18.72
CA GLU A 127 8.69 2.77 20.15
C GLU A 127 10.08 3.35 20.41
N GLY A 128 10.98 3.20 19.45
CA GLY A 128 12.34 3.74 19.52
C GLY A 128 12.45 5.23 19.16
N ARG A 129 13.59 5.62 18.61
CA ARG A 129 13.87 7.00 18.17
C ARG A 129 13.44 7.28 16.72
N GLY A 130 12.45 6.55 16.20
CA GLY A 130 12.06 6.65 14.80
C GLY A 130 11.55 8.05 14.43
N ARG A 131 10.75 8.67 15.31
CA ARG A 131 10.23 10.04 15.12
C ARG A 131 11.33 11.08 14.98
N GLN A 132 12.34 11.04 15.86
CA GLN A 132 13.48 11.95 15.79
C GLN A 132 14.36 11.67 14.58
N LYS A 133 14.56 10.39 14.21
CA LYS A 133 15.32 10.02 13.00
C LYS A 133 14.68 10.63 11.75
N VAL A 134 13.37 10.45 11.57
CA VAL A 134 12.62 11.00 10.42
C VAL A 134 12.75 12.52 10.33
N LEU A 135 12.68 13.23 11.45
CA LEU A 135 12.84 14.68 11.52
C LEU A 135 14.28 15.13 11.21
N ALA A 136 15.28 14.40 11.69
CA ALA A 136 16.68 14.66 11.36
C ALA A 136 16.93 14.48 9.85
N THR A 137 16.44 13.38 9.28
CA THR A 137 16.54 13.08 7.85
C THR A 137 15.88 14.16 6.98
N SER A 138 14.70 14.68 7.37
CA SER A 138 14.06 15.77 6.61
C SER A 138 14.83 17.09 6.71
N LYS A 139 15.38 17.43 7.89
CA LYS A 139 16.21 18.63 8.06
C LYS A 139 17.49 18.58 7.22
N GLU A 140 18.12 17.40 7.12
CA GLU A 140 19.24 17.18 6.21
C GLU A 140 18.85 17.41 4.74
N ALA A 141 17.66 16.97 4.32
CA ALA A 141 17.16 17.20 2.96
C ALA A 141 17.00 18.70 2.66
N VAL A 142 16.48 19.47 3.62
CA VAL A 142 16.36 20.94 3.51
C VAL A 142 17.73 21.62 3.45
N ALA A 143 18.69 21.16 4.26
CA ALA A 143 20.05 21.70 4.23
C ALA A 143 20.74 21.44 2.88
N LEU A 144 20.58 20.23 2.31
CA LEU A 144 21.15 19.89 1.00
C LEU A 144 20.46 20.61 -0.15
N SER A 145 19.14 20.74 -0.13
CA SER A 145 18.40 21.48 -1.16
C SER A 145 18.74 22.98 -1.18
N LYS A 146 18.99 23.58 -0.01
CA LYS A 146 19.49 24.97 0.07
C LYS A 146 20.86 25.13 -0.58
N ARG A 147 21.76 24.15 -0.41
CA ARG A 147 23.09 24.16 -1.07
C ARG A 147 22.99 24.10 -2.59
N LEU A 148 21.95 23.43 -3.12
CA LEU A 148 21.67 23.34 -4.55
C LEU A 148 21.02 24.60 -5.15
N SER A 149 20.67 25.59 -4.31
CA SER A 149 20.01 26.85 -4.73
C SER A 149 18.75 26.66 -5.59
N SER A 150 18.08 25.51 -5.47
CA SER A 150 16.84 25.20 -6.18
C SER A 150 15.65 25.53 -5.29
N ASN A 151 14.90 26.58 -5.65
CA ASN A 151 13.72 27.01 -4.89
C ASN A 151 12.66 25.91 -4.82
N HIS A 152 12.38 25.25 -5.95
CA HIS A 152 11.47 24.11 -6.00
C HIS A 152 11.88 22.99 -5.04
N LEU A 153 13.15 22.56 -5.08
CA LEU A 153 13.62 21.46 -4.24
C LEU A 153 13.62 21.84 -2.76
N VAL A 154 13.90 23.10 -2.42
CA VAL A 154 13.77 23.62 -1.05
C VAL A 154 12.32 23.58 -0.60
N ALA A 155 11.38 24.01 -1.44
CA ALA A 155 9.94 23.98 -1.14
C ALA A 155 9.43 22.54 -0.93
N VAL A 156 9.79 21.61 -1.82
CA VAL A 156 9.47 20.18 -1.67
C VAL A 156 10.11 19.60 -0.40
N SER A 157 11.35 19.99 -0.08
CA SER A 157 12.04 19.50 1.11
C SER A 157 11.40 20.02 2.40
N ARG A 158 10.97 21.29 2.43
CA ARG A 158 10.23 21.88 3.54
C ARG A 158 8.86 21.22 3.72
N LEU A 159 8.16 20.87 2.64
CA LEU A 159 6.93 20.08 2.73
C LEU A 159 7.19 18.70 3.35
N GLY A 160 8.32 18.06 3.02
CA GLY A 160 8.79 16.83 3.67
C GLY A 160 9.07 17.02 5.17
N GLU A 161 9.74 18.11 5.54
CA GLU A 161 10.00 18.47 6.94
C GLU A 161 8.70 18.72 7.72
N ALA A 162 7.74 19.44 7.15
CA ALA A 162 6.45 19.68 7.78
C ALA A 162 5.72 18.36 8.08
N ARG A 163 5.76 17.37 7.18
CA ARG A 163 5.21 16.02 7.44
C ARG A 163 5.93 15.33 8.60
N ALA A 164 7.25 15.42 8.65
CA ALA A 164 8.03 14.86 9.76
C ALA A 164 7.70 15.54 11.10
N LYS A 165 7.52 16.87 11.10
CA LYS A 165 7.10 17.66 12.27
C LYS A 165 5.72 17.24 12.78
N VAL A 166 4.75 17.00 11.89
CA VAL A 166 3.43 16.46 12.26
C VAL A 166 3.56 15.10 12.96
N SER A 167 4.39 14.19 12.44
CA SER A 167 4.66 12.89 13.08
C SER A 167 5.35 13.00 14.45
N ASN A 168 5.99 14.15 14.73
CA ASN A 168 6.60 14.48 16.02
C ASN A 168 5.68 15.30 16.94
N GLY A 169 4.46 15.64 16.51
CA GLY A 169 3.51 16.46 17.28
C GLY A 169 3.77 17.97 17.22
N LEU A 170 4.72 18.43 16.41
CA LEU A 170 5.07 19.84 16.25
C LEU A 170 4.15 20.53 15.23
N LEU A 171 2.86 20.63 15.56
CA LEU A 171 1.82 21.10 14.63
C LEU A 171 1.93 22.59 14.27
N ASP A 172 2.41 23.40 15.22
CA ASP A 172 2.54 24.85 15.04
C ASP A 172 3.66 25.22 14.07
N GLU A 173 4.85 24.67 14.31
CA GLU A 173 5.99 24.81 13.40
C GLU A 173 5.65 24.25 12.01
N ALA A 174 4.96 23.11 11.93
CA ALA A 174 4.55 22.53 10.65
C ALA A 174 3.58 23.44 9.88
N SER A 175 2.65 24.12 10.57
CA SER A 175 1.71 25.03 9.93
C SER A 175 2.42 26.26 9.35
N GLN A 176 3.34 26.84 10.11
CA GLN A 176 4.15 27.98 9.67
C GLN A 176 4.99 27.62 8.45
N ASP A 177 5.65 26.46 8.46
CA ASP A 177 6.44 25.98 7.31
C ASP A 177 5.59 25.87 6.04
N LEU A 178 4.33 25.43 6.16
CA LEU A 178 3.45 25.26 5.00
C LEU A 178 2.97 26.60 4.43
N GLU A 179 2.68 27.58 5.29
CA GLU A 179 2.33 28.94 4.87
C GLU A 179 3.45 29.61 4.08
N GLU A 180 4.71 29.40 4.48
CA GLU A 180 5.88 29.92 3.76
C GLU A 180 6.08 29.26 2.38
N VAL A 181 5.68 28.00 2.22
CA VAL A 181 5.97 27.19 1.03
C VAL A 181 4.90 27.35 -0.07
N LEU A 182 3.65 27.65 0.30
CA LEU A 182 2.54 27.88 -0.64
C LEU A 182 2.88 28.86 -1.79
N PRO A 183 3.40 30.08 -1.54
CA PRO A 183 3.68 31.03 -2.61
C PRO A 183 4.73 30.52 -3.60
N THR A 184 5.68 29.69 -3.15
CA THR A 184 6.68 29.08 -4.05
C THR A 184 6.02 28.11 -5.02
N PHE A 185 5.11 27.25 -4.56
CA PHE A 185 4.40 26.32 -5.43
C PHE A 185 3.38 27.00 -6.35
N GLU A 186 2.75 28.08 -5.90
CA GLU A 186 1.85 28.89 -6.74
C GLU A 186 2.63 29.60 -7.85
N GLY A 187 3.80 30.18 -7.53
CA GLY A 187 4.67 30.83 -8.51
C GLY A 187 5.25 29.87 -9.56
N GLU A 188 5.54 28.62 -9.18
CA GLU A 188 6.04 27.59 -10.09
C GLU A 188 4.93 26.85 -10.86
N GLY A 189 3.67 26.96 -10.42
CA GLY A 189 2.52 26.32 -11.05
C GLY A 189 2.37 24.83 -10.76
N ASP A 190 3.07 24.29 -9.74
CA ASP A 190 2.94 22.87 -9.36
C ASP A 190 1.65 22.63 -8.56
N GLN A 191 0.58 22.30 -9.29
CA GLN A 191 -0.73 22.01 -8.70
C GLN A 191 -0.73 20.75 -7.83
N ARG A 192 0.18 19.79 -8.06
CA ARG A 192 0.25 18.57 -7.25
C ARG A 192 0.84 18.88 -5.88
N ALA A 193 1.95 19.60 -5.85
CA ALA A 193 2.57 20.04 -4.61
C ALA A 193 1.64 20.98 -3.84
N LEU A 194 0.98 21.92 -4.53
CA LEU A 194 -0.02 22.80 -3.93
C LEU A 194 -1.15 22.02 -3.24
N GLY A 195 -1.75 21.04 -3.94
CA GLY A 195 -2.80 20.20 -3.40
C GLY A 195 -2.32 19.40 -2.19
N ALA A 196 -1.10 18.86 -2.24
CA ALA A 196 -0.51 18.11 -1.13
C ALA A 196 -0.24 18.99 0.10
N THR A 197 0.20 20.24 -0.08
CA THR A 197 0.40 21.22 0.99
C THR A 197 -0.91 21.60 1.65
N LYS A 198 -1.95 21.91 0.87
CA LYS A 198 -3.29 22.25 1.39
C LYS A 198 -3.93 21.08 2.12
N LEU A 199 -3.76 19.86 1.63
CA LEU A 199 -4.23 18.65 2.32
C LEU A 199 -3.54 18.45 3.67
N LEU A 200 -2.23 18.72 3.75
CA LEU A 200 -1.51 18.62 5.02
C LEU A 200 -1.97 19.70 6.01
N GLN A 201 -2.21 20.94 5.55
CA GLN A 201 -2.78 22.00 6.39
C GLN A 201 -4.16 21.60 6.94
N ALA A 202 -5.04 21.06 6.09
CA ALA A 202 -6.36 20.59 6.52
C ALA A 202 -6.24 19.48 7.59
N ASN A 203 -5.31 18.53 7.41
CA ASN A 203 -5.05 17.50 8.41
C ASN A 203 -4.55 18.09 9.73
N ILE A 204 -3.66 19.10 9.70
CA ILE A 204 -3.18 19.78 10.91
C ILE A 204 -4.34 20.50 11.62
N SER A 205 -5.23 21.17 10.89
CA SER A 205 -6.43 21.81 11.46
C SER A 205 -7.35 20.81 12.16
N ILE A 206 -7.55 19.62 11.56
CA ILE A 206 -8.30 18.52 12.19
C ILE A 206 -7.61 18.07 13.49
N LEU A 207 -6.28 17.85 13.45
CA LEU A 207 -5.50 17.43 14.61
C LEU A 207 -5.48 18.46 15.75
N ARG A 208 -5.62 19.75 15.44
CA ARG A 208 -5.74 20.84 16.43
C ARG A 208 -7.14 20.94 17.06
N GLY A 209 -8.15 20.25 16.53
CA GLY A 209 -9.51 20.31 17.06
C GLY A 209 -10.30 21.57 16.69
N MET A 210 -9.92 22.28 15.62
CA MET A 210 -10.70 23.39 15.07
C MET A 210 -11.52 22.92 13.85
N PRO A 211 -12.78 22.47 14.02
CA PRO A 211 -13.59 21.93 12.93
C PRO A 211 -14.05 22.96 11.89
N GLU A 212 -13.89 24.27 12.14
CA GLU A 212 -14.41 25.32 11.26
C GLU A 212 -13.64 25.46 9.94
N VAL A 213 -12.40 24.96 9.84
CA VAL A 213 -11.63 24.96 8.59
C VAL A 213 -11.96 23.75 7.70
N ALA A 214 -12.77 22.79 8.20
CA ALA A 214 -13.08 21.54 7.51
C ALA A 214 -14.13 21.66 6.39
N ILE A 215 -14.75 22.83 6.18
CA ILE A 215 -15.89 23.00 5.24
C ILE A 215 -15.58 24.01 4.13
N ALA A 216 -14.32 24.09 3.68
CA ALA A 216 -14.01 24.79 2.44
C ALA A 216 -13.44 23.82 1.39
N LYS A 217 -14.40 23.24 0.64
CA LYS A 217 -14.31 22.60 -0.69
C LYS A 217 -14.04 21.08 -0.70
N GLU A 218 -15.16 20.37 -0.71
CA GLU A 218 -15.51 19.11 -1.40
C GLU A 218 -14.42 18.02 -1.57
N ASP A 219 -14.79 16.82 -1.11
CA ASP A 219 -14.14 15.50 -1.28
C ASP A 219 -12.93 15.13 -0.39
N VAL A 220 -13.00 15.45 0.91
CA VAL A 220 -12.00 15.02 1.90
C VAL A 220 -12.21 13.57 2.40
N GLY A 221 -13.42 13.02 2.28
CA GLY A 221 -13.75 11.66 2.78
C GLY A 221 -12.99 10.52 2.07
N THR A 222 -12.66 10.70 0.80
CA THR A 222 -11.86 9.75 0.00
C THR A 222 -10.35 10.02 0.14
N CYS A 223 -9.96 11.15 0.75
CA CYS A 223 -8.58 11.63 0.77
C CYS A 223 -7.72 11.04 1.90
N ALA A 224 -8.26 10.45 2.97
CA ALA A 224 -7.40 9.91 4.04
C ALA A 224 -6.67 8.61 3.62
N LYS A 225 -7.31 7.71 2.84
CA LYS A 225 -6.65 6.55 2.23
C LYS A 225 -5.87 6.92 0.95
N ARG A 226 -6.23 8.03 0.30
CA ARG A 226 -5.60 8.53 -0.93
C ARG A 226 -4.44 9.50 -0.66
N SER A 227 -4.31 10.06 0.54
CA SER A 227 -3.24 10.97 0.95
C SER A 227 -1.90 10.24 1.09
N LEU A 228 -1.92 9.01 1.62
CA LEU A 228 -0.75 8.12 1.65
C LEU A 228 -0.43 7.51 0.28
N PHE A 229 -1.44 7.30 -0.57
CA PHE A 229 -1.26 6.64 -1.88
C PHE A 229 -0.82 7.61 -3.00
N CYS A 230 -1.31 8.85 -3.02
CA CYS A 230 -0.84 9.89 -3.95
C CYS A 230 0.58 10.40 -3.64
N LEU A 231 1.14 9.94 -2.53
CA LEU A 231 2.45 10.30 -2.01
C LEU A 231 3.60 9.59 -2.74
N GLY A 232 3.34 8.51 -3.49
CA GLY A 232 4.34 7.80 -4.31
C GLY A 232 4.74 8.50 -5.62
N GLY A 233 4.28 9.73 -5.86
CA GLY A 233 4.36 10.42 -7.15
C GLY A 233 5.36 11.58 -7.27
N LEU A 234 6.15 11.90 -6.24
CA LEU A 234 7.27 12.86 -6.40
C LEU A 234 8.48 12.11 -6.98
N GLY A 235 8.35 11.69 -8.24
CA GLY A 235 9.49 11.39 -9.08
C GLY A 235 10.01 12.72 -9.59
N VAL A 236 11.20 13.13 -9.13
CA VAL A 236 11.93 14.21 -9.78
C VAL A 236 12.38 13.67 -11.14
N SER A 237 11.57 13.87 -12.17
CA SER A 237 12.02 13.74 -13.56
C SER A 237 12.63 15.09 -13.96
N PRO A 238 13.91 15.15 -14.34
CA PRO A 238 14.60 16.41 -14.62
C PRO A 238 14.26 17.02 -15.99
N ASP A 239 13.16 16.62 -16.64
CA ASP A 239 12.90 17.02 -18.02
C ASP A 239 11.42 17.32 -18.27
N ARG A 240 11.04 18.61 -18.17
CA ARG A 240 10.01 19.17 -19.03
C ARG A 240 10.01 20.70 -19.02
N GLN A 241 10.59 21.26 -20.08
CA GLN A 241 10.40 22.63 -20.50
C GLN A 241 9.01 22.81 -21.16
N GLN A 242 8.26 23.77 -20.62
CA GLN A 242 7.36 24.75 -21.25
C GLN A 242 5.96 24.39 -21.81
N PRO A 243 5.02 25.39 -21.79
CA PRO A 243 3.57 25.21 -21.85
C PRO A 243 2.98 25.55 -23.21
N ARG A 244 1.77 25.02 -23.50
CA ARG A 244 0.88 25.62 -24.52
C ARG A 244 -0.54 25.75 -23.99
N ALA A 245 -1.06 26.96 -24.21
CA ALA A 245 -2.35 27.50 -23.81
C ALA A 245 -3.56 26.81 -24.48
N GLY A 246 -4.74 27.00 -23.87
CA GLY A 246 -6.07 26.58 -24.36
C GLY A 246 -6.52 27.29 -25.65
N PRO A 247 -7.81 27.22 -26.09
CA PRO A 247 -9.07 27.37 -25.32
C PRO A 247 -10.14 26.30 -25.72
N GLY A 248 -11.40 26.21 -25.28
CA GLY A 248 -12.31 26.95 -24.42
C GLY A 248 -13.75 26.41 -24.63
N ALA A 249 -14.65 26.73 -23.70
CA ALA A 249 -16.13 26.83 -23.83
C ALA A 249 -17.03 25.61 -24.12
N GLY A 250 -17.85 25.27 -23.12
CA GLY A 250 -19.31 25.47 -23.24
C GLY A 250 -20.24 24.25 -23.45
N PRO A 251 -21.52 24.33 -23.05
CA PRO A 251 -22.22 23.25 -22.36
C PRO A 251 -23.53 22.74 -23.01
N GLY A 252 -24.04 21.61 -22.49
CA GLY A 252 -25.47 21.25 -22.46
C GLY A 252 -25.99 20.33 -23.58
N ARG A 253 -26.64 19.22 -23.20
CA ARG A 253 -28.11 19.03 -23.33
C ARG A 253 -28.55 17.61 -22.97
N GLN A 254 -29.76 17.58 -22.43
CA GLN A 254 -30.63 16.43 -22.18
C GLN A 254 -31.17 15.88 -23.51
N ASP A 255 -31.47 14.58 -23.57
CA ASP A 255 -32.83 14.03 -23.68
C ASP A 255 -32.86 12.65 -24.36
N GLU A 256 -33.75 11.83 -23.79
CA GLU A 256 -34.29 10.52 -24.17
C GLU A 256 -34.73 10.40 -25.65
N PRO A 257 -34.95 9.16 -26.16
CA PRO A 257 -36.31 8.63 -26.14
C PRO A 257 -36.41 7.11 -25.88
N GLY A 258 -37.23 6.71 -24.90
CA GLY A 258 -38.58 6.18 -25.12
C GLY A 258 -38.75 4.89 -25.95
N GLY A 259 -39.25 3.84 -25.29
CA GLY A 259 -39.82 2.64 -25.94
C GLY A 259 -40.59 1.75 -24.96
N ALA A 260 -41.91 1.95 -24.88
CA ALA A 260 -42.89 1.21 -24.07
C ALA A 260 -43.20 -0.18 -24.67
N ALA A 261 -43.30 -1.23 -23.84
CA ALA A 261 -44.54 -1.89 -23.38
C ALA A 261 -44.83 -3.24 -24.07
N GLY A 262 -45.21 -4.23 -23.25
CA GLY A 262 -45.69 -5.55 -23.67
C GLY A 262 -45.90 -6.46 -22.45
N GLU A 263 -47.12 -6.43 -21.91
CA GLU A 263 -47.62 -7.20 -20.76
C GLU A 263 -47.65 -8.72 -20.98
N GLY A 264 -47.71 -9.46 -19.87
CA GLY A 264 -48.56 -10.65 -19.77
C GLY A 264 -47.95 -11.84 -19.02
N GLY A 265 -48.34 -12.01 -17.74
CA GLY A 265 -48.18 -13.31 -17.07
C GLY A 265 -48.02 -13.28 -15.55
N ARG A 266 -49.14 -13.26 -14.82
CA ARG A 266 -49.30 -13.88 -13.48
C ARG A 266 -50.42 -14.93 -13.62
N PRO A 267 -50.54 -15.96 -12.75
CA PRO A 267 -49.98 -16.06 -11.40
C PRO A 267 -49.38 -17.44 -11.04
N THR A 268 -48.64 -17.53 -9.92
CA THR A 268 -48.95 -18.38 -8.75
C THR A 268 -47.88 -18.20 -7.66
N PRO A 269 -48.21 -18.41 -6.37
CA PRO A 269 -47.33 -18.10 -5.26
C PRO A 269 -46.43 -19.30 -4.94
N GLY A 270 -45.13 -19.16 -5.20
CA GLY A 270 -44.10 -20.09 -4.77
C GLY A 270 -43.32 -19.47 -3.62
N THR A 271 -43.60 -19.91 -2.41
CA THR A 271 -42.84 -19.67 -1.18
C THR A 271 -41.40 -20.14 -1.37
N GLY A 272 -40.51 -19.21 -1.75
CA GLY A 272 -39.07 -19.43 -1.80
C GLY A 272 -38.43 -18.93 -0.52
N ALA A 273 -38.18 -19.86 0.39
CA ALA A 273 -37.62 -19.63 1.71
C ALA A 273 -36.33 -18.81 1.66
N VAL A 274 -36.28 -17.80 2.53
CA VAL A 274 -35.04 -17.17 3.00
C VAL A 274 -34.13 -18.28 3.52
N ALA A 275 -32.97 -18.44 2.88
CA ALA A 275 -31.92 -19.31 3.40
C ALA A 275 -31.54 -18.83 4.81
N PRO A 276 -31.61 -19.69 5.84
CA PRO A 276 -31.28 -19.28 7.19
C PRO A 276 -29.77 -19.01 7.26
N LYS A 277 -29.41 -17.84 7.81
CA LYS A 277 -28.10 -17.61 8.43
C LYS A 277 -27.77 -18.83 9.31
N PRO A 278 -26.53 -19.36 9.31
CA PRO A 278 -26.17 -20.42 10.23
C PRO A 278 -26.44 -19.90 11.65
N ALA A 279 -27.33 -20.60 12.34
CA ALA A 279 -27.67 -20.33 13.72
C ALA A 279 -26.37 -20.38 14.54
N GLN A 280 -26.15 -19.35 15.36
CA GLN A 280 -25.08 -19.36 16.34
C GLN A 280 -25.37 -20.51 17.30
N ILE A 281 -24.68 -21.64 17.11
CA ILE A 281 -24.72 -22.76 18.03
C ILE A 281 -23.89 -22.35 19.25
N ASP A 282 -24.52 -22.34 20.42
CA ASP A 282 -23.84 -22.04 21.69
C ASP A 282 -22.76 -23.11 21.97
N LYS A 283 -21.51 -22.75 21.70
CA LYS A 283 -20.32 -23.62 21.73
C LYS A 283 -20.10 -24.32 23.08
N MET A 284 -20.65 -23.78 24.18
CA MET A 284 -20.47 -24.31 25.53
C MET A 284 -21.53 -25.34 25.97
N ALA A 285 -22.62 -25.52 25.23
CA ALA A 285 -23.68 -26.48 25.58
C ALA A 285 -23.48 -27.89 24.98
N LEU A 286 -22.54 -28.03 24.04
CA LEU A 286 -22.21 -29.29 23.38
C LEU A 286 -21.26 -30.15 24.23
N ALA A 287 -21.39 -31.47 24.09
CA ALA A 287 -20.47 -32.42 24.69
C ALA A 287 -19.03 -32.14 24.21
N LEU A 288 -18.03 -32.36 25.09
CA LEU A 288 -16.60 -32.15 24.79
C LEU A 288 -16.18 -32.65 23.39
N PRO A 289 -16.59 -33.85 22.94
CA PRO A 289 -16.26 -34.35 21.59
C PRO A 289 -16.86 -33.53 20.45
N GLU A 290 -18.11 -33.07 20.62
CA GLU A 290 -18.83 -32.32 19.59
C GLU A 290 -18.34 -30.88 19.50
N ARG A 291 -17.91 -30.29 20.63
CA ARG A 291 -17.28 -28.96 20.68
C ARG A 291 -15.96 -28.94 19.93
N VAL A 292 -15.06 -29.89 20.22
CA VAL A 292 -13.75 -29.99 19.56
C VAL A 292 -13.93 -30.17 18.06
N LYS A 293 -14.85 -31.07 17.67
CA LYS A 293 -15.16 -31.33 16.26
C LYS A 293 -15.66 -30.08 15.52
N TYR A 294 -16.57 -29.31 16.13
CA TYR A 294 -17.10 -28.10 15.53
C TYR A 294 -16.02 -27.03 15.38
N THR A 295 -15.20 -26.81 16.41
CA THR A 295 -14.08 -25.86 16.38
C THR A 295 -13.06 -26.24 15.30
N LEU A 296 -12.68 -27.51 15.21
CA LEU A 296 -11.73 -27.96 14.18
C LEU A 296 -12.30 -27.80 12.77
N THR A 297 -13.58 -28.10 12.56
CA THR A 297 -14.23 -27.91 11.26
C THR A 297 -14.26 -26.44 10.85
N GLU A 298 -14.50 -25.53 11.81
CA GLU A 298 -14.47 -24.08 11.60
C GLU A 298 -13.05 -23.58 11.26
N LEU A 299 -12.03 -24.00 12.02
CA LEU A 299 -10.64 -23.61 11.79
C LEU A 299 -10.10 -24.12 10.44
N VAL A 300 -10.48 -25.34 10.06
CA VAL A 300 -10.14 -25.93 8.76
C VAL A 300 -10.84 -25.18 7.62
N ALA A 301 -12.14 -24.88 7.77
CA ALA A 301 -12.88 -24.09 6.79
C ALA A 301 -12.27 -22.68 6.61
N GLU A 302 -11.82 -22.05 7.70
CA GLU A 302 -11.14 -20.77 7.66
C GLU A 302 -9.75 -20.86 6.99
N ALA A 303 -8.99 -21.93 7.26
CA ALA A 303 -7.67 -22.11 6.67
C ALA A 303 -7.69 -22.38 5.16
N ILE A 304 -8.76 -23.01 4.66
CA ILE A 304 -8.90 -23.40 3.25
C ILE A 304 -9.82 -22.43 2.47
N GLY A 305 -10.65 -21.65 3.18
CA GLY A 305 -11.56 -20.67 2.58
C GLY A 305 -12.77 -21.30 1.88
N GLN A 306 -13.18 -22.51 2.30
CA GLN A 306 -14.33 -23.23 1.76
C GLN A 306 -15.30 -23.64 2.88
N GLU A 307 -16.58 -23.31 2.71
CA GLU A 307 -17.65 -23.71 3.64
C GLU A 307 -18.23 -25.07 3.23
N GLY A 308 -18.44 -25.97 4.20
CA GLY A 308 -19.10 -27.27 3.97
C GLY A 308 -18.14 -28.43 3.64
N MET A 309 -17.18 -28.68 4.51
CA MET A 309 -16.25 -29.81 4.38
C MET A 309 -16.84 -31.13 4.88
N GLU A 310 -16.59 -32.21 4.14
CA GLU A 310 -16.86 -33.58 4.57
C GLU A 310 -15.74 -34.05 5.52
N GLU A 311 -16.12 -34.62 6.66
CA GLU A 311 -15.21 -34.95 7.78
C GLU A 311 -14.13 -35.98 7.45
N ASP A 312 -14.38 -36.81 6.43
CA ASP A 312 -13.53 -37.92 6.01
C ASP A 312 -12.70 -37.61 4.77
N ARG A 313 -12.81 -36.41 4.21
CA ARG A 313 -11.98 -35.99 3.08
C ARG A 313 -10.61 -35.58 3.57
N THR A 314 -9.59 -35.97 2.82
CA THR A 314 -8.22 -35.59 3.15
C THR A 314 -8.00 -34.11 2.87
N LEU A 315 -7.33 -33.41 3.79
CA LEU A 315 -7.10 -31.97 3.64
C LEU A 315 -6.22 -31.64 2.42
N MET A 316 -5.36 -32.57 2.02
CA MET A 316 -4.54 -32.45 0.80
C MET A 316 -5.41 -32.42 -0.47
N GLU A 317 -6.47 -33.23 -0.54
CA GLU A 317 -7.42 -33.22 -1.67
C GLU A 317 -8.25 -31.94 -1.71
N THR A 318 -8.45 -31.27 -0.57
CA THR A 318 -9.17 -30.00 -0.48
C THR A 318 -8.32 -28.78 -0.84
N GLY A 319 -7.09 -28.98 -1.32
CA GLY A 319 -6.21 -27.90 -1.76
C GLY A 319 -5.43 -27.24 -0.63
N MET A 320 -5.27 -27.93 0.51
CA MET A 320 -4.46 -27.41 1.62
C MET A 320 -2.99 -27.34 1.21
N THR A 321 -2.39 -26.15 1.33
CA THR A 321 -0.98 -25.89 1.03
C THR A 321 -0.12 -26.06 2.29
N SER A 322 1.18 -26.32 2.14
CA SER A 322 2.11 -26.46 3.27
C SER A 322 2.13 -25.25 4.21
N ILE A 323 1.84 -24.04 3.71
CA ILE A 323 1.73 -22.82 4.53
C ILE A 323 0.42 -22.81 5.32
N ALA A 324 -0.69 -23.19 4.69
CA ALA A 324 -1.99 -23.31 5.37
C ALA A 324 -1.95 -24.37 6.48
N SER A 325 -1.20 -25.46 6.30
CA SER A 325 -1.00 -26.50 7.31
C SER A 325 -0.31 -25.98 8.58
N ILE A 326 0.71 -25.14 8.43
CA ILE A 326 1.41 -24.52 9.57
C ILE A 326 0.48 -23.53 10.29
N MET A 327 -0.23 -22.69 9.55
CA MET A 327 -1.18 -21.73 10.13
C MET A 327 -2.34 -22.41 10.85
N LEU A 328 -2.85 -23.52 10.31
CA LEU A 328 -3.90 -24.31 10.97
C LEU A 328 -3.40 -24.90 12.29
N ARG A 329 -2.19 -25.48 12.31
CA ARG A 329 -1.56 -26.01 13.52
C ARG A 329 -1.40 -24.94 14.60
N ASP A 330 -0.90 -23.75 14.24
CA ASP A 330 -0.74 -22.65 15.18
C ASP A 330 -2.09 -22.15 15.75
N LYS A 331 -3.14 -22.15 14.93
CA LYS A 331 -4.50 -21.80 15.37
C LYS A 331 -5.10 -22.85 16.32
N ILE A 332 -4.92 -24.13 16.02
CA ILE A 332 -5.37 -25.22 16.91
C ILE A 332 -4.64 -25.15 18.25
N GLN A 333 -3.33 -24.89 18.25
CA GLN A 333 -2.54 -24.70 19.48
C GLN A 333 -3.00 -23.49 20.29
N ALA A 334 -3.45 -22.42 19.64
CA ALA A 334 -3.98 -21.23 20.31
C ALA A 334 -5.36 -21.46 20.94
N GLU A 335 -6.23 -22.23 20.29
CA GLU A 335 -7.56 -22.59 20.82
C GLU A 335 -7.49 -23.65 21.93
N PHE A 336 -6.49 -24.53 21.88
CA PHE A 336 -6.27 -25.58 22.87
C PHE A 336 -4.87 -25.48 23.50
N PRO A 337 -4.63 -24.49 24.39
CA PRO A 337 -3.33 -24.30 25.04
C PRO A 337 -2.94 -25.44 26.00
N GLU A 338 -3.89 -26.31 26.33
CA GLU A 338 -3.70 -27.47 27.21
C GLU A 338 -2.98 -28.64 26.52
N ILE A 339 -2.92 -28.63 25.18
CA ILE A 339 -2.27 -29.68 24.39
C ILE A 339 -0.75 -29.39 24.33
N PRO A 340 0.12 -30.39 24.58
CA PRO A 340 1.56 -30.25 24.37
C PRO A 340 1.90 -29.79 22.95
N GLU A 341 3.00 -29.06 22.78
CA GLU A 341 3.38 -28.48 21.48
C GLU A 341 3.25 -29.50 20.34
N MET A 342 2.31 -29.23 19.43
CA MET A 342 1.93 -30.15 18.35
C MET A 342 3.04 -30.21 17.29
N ASP A 343 3.40 -31.39 16.80
CA ASP A 343 4.51 -31.50 15.85
C ASP A 343 4.19 -30.89 14.46
N LEU A 344 5.22 -30.53 13.69
CA LEU A 344 5.07 -29.94 12.35
C LEU A 344 4.46 -30.91 11.32
N THR A 345 4.53 -32.21 11.59
CA THR A 345 3.93 -33.27 10.77
C THR A 345 2.46 -33.52 11.09
N PHE A 346 1.88 -32.84 12.08
CA PHE A 346 0.52 -33.11 12.56
C PHE A 346 -0.55 -33.16 11.46
N VAL A 347 -0.54 -32.21 10.53
CA VAL A 347 -1.52 -32.16 9.41
C VAL A 347 -1.31 -33.30 8.40
N PHE A 348 -0.13 -33.90 8.37
CA PHE A 348 0.20 -35.07 7.55
C PHE A 348 -0.11 -36.39 8.27
N ASP A 349 0.10 -36.44 9.58
CA ASP A 349 -0.17 -37.62 10.40
C ASP A 349 -1.68 -37.82 10.63
N TYR A 350 -2.45 -36.72 10.62
CA TYR A 350 -3.90 -36.72 10.76
C TYR A 350 -4.54 -35.95 9.59
N PRO A 351 -4.62 -36.56 8.39
CA PRO A 351 -5.07 -35.88 7.18
C PRO A 351 -6.56 -35.58 7.12
N THR A 352 -7.39 -36.09 8.04
CA THR A 352 -8.84 -35.86 8.08
C THR A 352 -9.28 -35.14 9.36
N ILE A 353 -10.41 -34.41 9.28
CA ILE A 353 -10.98 -33.68 10.43
C ILE A 353 -11.34 -34.66 11.57
N ARG A 354 -11.82 -35.85 11.22
CA ARG A 354 -12.15 -36.92 12.19
C ARG A 354 -10.91 -37.36 12.98
N GLU A 355 -9.80 -37.60 12.29
CA GLU A 355 -8.54 -38.03 12.90
C GLU A 355 -7.92 -36.94 13.77
N MET A 356 -7.94 -35.69 13.31
CA MET A 356 -7.49 -34.53 14.10
C MET A 356 -8.33 -34.35 15.37
N THR A 357 -9.66 -34.52 15.26
CA THR A 357 -10.58 -34.48 16.41
C THR A 357 -10.24 -35.58 17.41
N GLY A 358 -9.98 -36.80 16.94
CA GLY A 358 -9.58 -37.92 17.79
C GLY A 358 -8.25 -37.69 18.51
N PHE A 359 -7.26 -37.14 17.82
CA PHE A 359 -5.98 -36.79 18.43
C PHE A 359 -6.13 -35.75 19.53
N VAL A 360 -6.84 -34.65 19.24
CA VAL A 360 -7.08 -33.58 20.21
C VAL A 360 -7.81 -34.11 21.44
N LEU A 361 -8.84 -34.94 21.26
CA LEU A 361 -9.56 -35.55 22.39
C LEU A 361 -8.70 -36.51 23.23
N THR A 362 -7.68 -37.14 22.62
CA THR A 362 -6.76 -38.03 23.35
C THR A 362 -5.71 -37.26 24.15
N GLN A 363 -5.35 -36.06 23.70
CA GLN A 363 -4.35 -35.21 24.35
C GLN A 363 -4.93 -34.26 25.39
N LEU A 364 -6.25 -34.03 25.39
CA LEU A 364 -6.92 -33.27 26.43
C LEU A 364 -6.98 -34.08 27.73
N PRO A 365 -6.62 -33.50 28.88
CA PRO A 365 -6.76 -34.17 30.17
C PRO A 365 -8.25 -34.46 30.45
N ASN A 366 -8.57 -35.70 30.84
CA ASN A 366 -9.95 -36.21 31.02
C ASN A 366 -10.76 -35.60 32.19
N ASP A 367 -10.37 -34.44 32.71
CA ASP A 367 -11.02 -33.80 33.86
C ASP A 367 -11.77 -32.53 33.46
N ALA A 368 -12.98 -32.70 32.93
CA ALA A 368 -14.09 -31.74 33.04
C ALA A 368 -15.45 -32.43 32.91
#